data_AF-A0A9E1IDD8-F1
#
_entry.id   AF-A0A9E1IDD8-F1
#
_cell.length_a   1.000
_cell.length_b   1.000
_cell.length_c   1.000
_cell.angle_alpha   90.00
_cell.angle_beta   90.00
_cell.angle_gamma   90.00
#
_symmetry.space_group_name_H-M   'P 1'
#
loop_
_entity.id
_entity.type
_entity.pdbx_description
1 polymer ?
#
loop_
_entity_poly.entity_id
_entity_poly.type
_entity_poly.pdbx_seq_one_letter_code
_entity_poly.pdbx_strand_id
1 'polypeptide(L)'
;PEVTEALFNLPGLRQEHTIRLRLALTAQIHSKSVPALIAQLSQTQFADLQQDLLQYCHSTANPKVEAAIATLSPFLALRLRSIHPKSTRQWRDMAKLVAEAEGLIQQWKSRPQRPPAASRQKTPRLEDSGHMKAHRWLIRLMEALTRKHPYVVQCASHYYNPDQPNENKVRRSSRGLEATLSNGTCTAKFRIETTATTNSELDYAEQDLNGWLQNQ
;
A
#
# COMPACT_ATOMS: atom_id res chain seq x y z
N PRO A 1 0.77 20.92 -12.40
CA PRO A 1 1.46 20.63 -13.69
C PRO A 1 1.92 19.17 -13.80
N GLU A 2 2.75 18.67 -12.87
CA GLU A 2 3.32 17.31 -12.95
C GLU A 2 2.35 16.17 -12.56
N VAL A 3 1.39 16.43 -11.65
CA VAL A 3 0.31 15.49 -11.33
C VAL A 3 -0.64 15.32 -12.52
N THR A 4 -0.82 16.41 -13.26
CA THR A 4 -1.65 16.48 -14.45
C THR A 4 -1.05 15.61 -15.56
N GLU A 5 0.26 15.70 -15.80
CA GLU A 5 1.02 14.86 -16.74
C GLU A 5 1.01 13.36 -16.41
N ALA A 6 1.10 13.01 -15.13
CA ALA A 6 1.05 11.61 -14.70
C ALA A 6 -0.35 10.97 -14.91
N LEU A 7 -1.41 11.76 -14.81
CA LEU A 7 -2.78 11.32 -15.11
C LEU A 7 -3.07 11.31 -16.63
N PHE A 8 -2.37 12.13 -17.42
CA PHE A 8 -2.56 12.24 -18.87
C PHE A 8 -2.06 11.02 -19.67
N ASN A 9 -1.13 10.24 -19.11
CA ASN A 9 -0.49 9.11 -19.79
C ASN A 9 -0.87 7.74 -19.21
N LEU A 10 -2.01 7.64 -18.51
CA LEU A 10 -2.44 6.38 -17.90
C LEU A 10 -2.91 5.37 -18.97
N PRO A 11 -2.22 4.23 -19.15
CA PRO A 11 -2.64 3.19 -20.08
C PRO A 11 -3.92 2.53 -19.57
N GLY A 12 -4.94 2.39 -20.42
CA GLY A 12 -6.17 1.64 -20.12
C GLY A 12 -7.39 2.47 -19.72
N LEU A 13 -7.25 3.78 -19.52
CA LEU A 13 -8.41 4.68 -19.37
C LEU A 13 -9.06 4.93 -20.74
N ARG A 14 -10.37 4.68 -20.85
CA ARG A 14 -11.13 4.99 -22.06
C ARG A 14 -11.00 6.47 -22.39
N GLN A 15 -10.81 6.80 -23.66
CA GLN A 15 -10.52 8.16 -24.14
C GLN A 15 -11.55 9.20 -23.64
N GLU A 16 -12.83 8.83 -23.51
CA GLU A 16 -13.87 9.67 -22.91
C GLU A 16 -13.65 10.01 -21.44
N HIS A 17 -13.12 9.07 -20.64
CA HIS A 17 -12.87 9.28 -19.22
C HIS A 17 -11.66 10.20 -19.01
N THR A 18 -10.65 10.10 -19.87
CA THR A 18 -9.52 11.04 -19.93
C THR A 18 -9.97 12.46 -20.29
N ILE A 19 -10.95 12.61 -21.19
CA ILE A 19 -11.55 13.92 -21.54
C ILE A 19 -12.35 14.52 -20.37
N ARG A 20 -13.06 13.70 -19.60
CA ARG A 20 -13.84 14.15 -18.43
C ARG A 20 -12.95 14.51 -17.23
N LEU A 21 -11.90 13.73 -16.97
CA LEU A 21 -10.85 14.08 -16.03
C LEU A 21 -10.11 15.35 -16.45
N ARG A 22 -9.85 15.53 -17.76
CA ARG A 22 -9.32 16.78 -18.35
C ARG A 22 -10.22 17.97 -18.00
N LEU A 23 -11.53 17.89 -18.21
CA LEU A 23 -12.45 18.99 -17.92
C LEU A 23 -12.52 19.32 -16.42
N ALA A 24 -12.53 18.31 -15.55
CA ALA A 24 -12.56 18.50 -14.09
C ALA A 24 -11.25 19.12 -13.55
N LEU A 25 -10.09 18.63 -13.99
CA LEU A 25 -8.78 19.15 -13.60
C LEU A 25 -8.47 20.52 -14.21
N THR A 26 -8.85 20.78 -15.47
CA THR A 26 -8.67 22.08 -16.13
C THR A 26 -9.53 23.16 -15.47
N ALA A 27 -10.74 22.82 -14.99
CA ALA A 27 -11.56 23.74 -14.22
C ALA A 27 -11.03 24.03 -12.82
N GLN A 28 -10.35 23.05 -12.21
CA GLN A 28 -9.64 23.23 -10.94
C GLN A 28 -8.43 24.17 -11.07
N ILE A 29 -7.80 24.22 -12.25
CA ILE A 29 -6.69 25.14 -12.58
C ILE A 29 -7.21 26.55 -12.94
N HIS A 30 -8.43 26.68 -13.49
CA HIS A 30 -8.97 27.94 -14.01
C HIS A 30 -10.18 28.51 -13.25
N SER A 31 -10.15 28.48 -11.93
CA SER A 31 -11.07 29.23 -11.05
C SER A 31 -12.58 29.01 -11.23
N LYS A 32 -13.02 27.89 -11.82
CA LYS A 32 -14.43 27.47 -11.73
C LYS A 32 -14.58 26.45 -10.61
N SER A 33 -15.61 26.63 -9.78
CA SER A 33 -15.85 25.73 -8.66
C SER A 33 -16.11 24.31 -9.18
N VAL A 34 -15.25 23.36 -8.80
CA VAL A 34 -15.37 21.91 -9.03
C VAL A 34 -16.82 21.39 -8.82
N PRO A 35 -17.62 21.92 -7.88
CA PRO A 35 -19.05 21.59 -7.74
C PRO A 35 -19.92 21.79 -9.00
N ALA A 36 -19.64 22.77 -9.87
CA ALA A 36 -20.48 23.08 -11.04
C ALA A 36 -20.28 22.07 -12.19
N LEU A 37 -19.07 21.55 -12.34
CA LEU A 37 -18.72 20.56 -13.37
C LEU A 37 -19.19 19.15 -12.99
N ILE A 38 -19.11 18.80 -11.71
CA ILE A 38 -19.68 17.54 -11.21
C ILE A 38 -21.22 17.57 -11.29
N ALA A 39 -21.86 18.76 -11.37
CA ALA A 39 -23.30 18.87 -11.59
C ALA A 39 -23.75 18.47 -13.00
N GLN A 40 -22.81 18.47 -13.96
CA GLN A 40 -23.08 18.17 -15.36
C GLN A 40 -22.83 16.69 -15.70
N LEU A 41 -22.21 15.92 -14.80
CA LEU A 41 -22.07 14.48 -14.97
C LEU A 41 -23.40 13.80 -14.65
N SER A 42 -23.88 12.97 -15.57
CA SER A 42 -25.05 12.12 -15.29
C SER A 42 -24.71 11.05 -14.24
N GLN A 43 -25.74 10.51 -13.58
CA GLN A 43 -25.60 9.44 -12.58
C GLN A 43 -24.83 8.22 -13.10
N THR A 44 -25.06 7.84 -14.36
CA THR A 44 -24.35 6.74 -15.04
C THR A 44 -22.88 7.06 -15.27
N GLN A 45 -22.57 8.28 -15.71
CA GLN A 45 -21.19 8.71 -15.97
C GLN A 45 -20.35 8.77 -14.69
N PHE A 46 -20.98 9.00 -13.55
CA PHE A 46 -20.31 9.01 -12.26
C PHE A 46 -20.06 7.60 -11.71
N ALA A 47 -21.02 6.68 -11.87
CA ALA A 47 -20.87 5.29 -11.49
C ALA A 47 -19.73 4.60 -12.27
N ASP A 48 -19.64 4.86 -13.58
CA ASP A 48 -18.57 4.33 -14.43
C ASP A 48 -17.20 4.89 -14.01
N LEU A 49 -17.11 6.18 -13.69
CA LEU A 49 -15.88 6.81 -13.20
C LEU A 49 -15.44 6.23 -11.85
N GLN A 50 -16.39 5.98 -10.94
CA GLN A 50 -16.13 5.37 -9.64
C GLN A 50 -15.63 3.94 -9.79
N GLN A 51 -16.24 3.14 -10.66
CA GLN A 51 -15.86 1.76 -10.91
C GLN A 51 -14.48 1.65 -11.57
N ASP A 52 -14.18 2.52 -12.53
CA ASP A 52 -12.86 2.59 -13.16
C ASP A 52 -11.76 3.05 -12.19
N LEU A 53 -12.04 4.04 -11.33
CA LEU A 53 -11.11 4.47 -10.29
C LEU A 53 -10.84 3.34 -9.29
N LEU A 54 -11.87 2.63 -8.83
CA LEU A 54 -11.71 1.48 -7.94
C LEU A 54 -10.86 0.37 -8.58
N GLN A 55 -11.18 0.00 -9.83
CA GLN A 55 -10.47 -1.04 -10.56
C GLN A 55 -8.99 -0.66 -10.80
N TYR A 56 -8.72 0.61 -11.09
CA TYR A 56 -7.36 1.12 -11.24
C TYR A 56 -6.57 1.13 -9.92
N CYS A 57 -7.21 1.50 -8.80
CA CYS A 57 -6.60 1.49 -7.46
C CYS A 57 -6.24 0.08 -6.98
N HIS A 58 -7.06 -0.92 -7.34
CA HIS A 58 -6.72 -2.32 -7.07
C HIS A 58 -5.50 -2.80 -7.87
N SER A 59 -5.22 -2.18 -9.02
CA SER A 59 -4.12 -2.59 -9.91
C SER A 59 -2.80 -1.85 -9.69
N THR A 60 -2.81 -0.67 -9.04
CA THR A 60 -1.61 0.17 -8.91
C THR A 60 -1.44 0.70 -7.49
N ALA A 61 -0.37 0.28 -6.81
CA ALA A 61 0.10 0.88 -5.55
C ALA A 61 0.76 2.25 -5.83
N ASN A 62 -0.02 3.20 -6.36
CA ASN A 62 0.48 4.52 -6.76
C ASN A 62 0.02 5.60 -5.76
N PRO A 63 0.95 6.21 -5.01
CA PRO A 63 0.62 7.19 -3.96
C PRO A 63 -0.06 8.46 -4.48
N LYS A 64 0.05 8.78 -5.79
CA LYS A 64 -0.67 9.92 -6.40
C LYS A 64 -2.16 9.64 -6.57
N VAL A 65 -2.54 8.38 -6.80
CA VAL A 65 -3.93 7.93 -6.92
C VAL A 65 -4.59 7.90 -5.54
N GLU A 66 -3.84 7.50 -4.52
CA GLU A 66 -4.26 7.52 -3.12
C GLU A 66 -4.59 8.94 -2.64
N ALA A 67 -3.77 9.94 -3.00
CA ALA A 67 -4.05 11.35 -2.71
C ALA A 67 -5.32 11.87 -3.42
N ALA A 68 -5.59 11.41 -4.65
CA ALA A 68 -6.77 11.78 -5.41
C ALA A 68 -8.06 11.22 -4.78
N ILE A 69 -8.07 9.97 -4.31
CA ILE A 69 -9.22 9.38 -3.59
C ILE A 69 -9.50 10.11 -2.29
N ALA A 70 -8.46 10.42 -1.50
CA ALA A 70 -8.61 11.16 -0.25
C ALA A 70 -9.25 12.54 -0.47
N THR A 71 -8.99 13.16 -1.62
CA THR A 71 -9.57 14.45 -2.02
C THR A 71 -11.01 14.31 -2.52
N LEU A 72 -11.34 13.20 -3.21
CA LEU A 72 -12.68 12.96 -3.77
C LEU A 72 -13.69 12.47 -2.72
N SER A 73 -13.25 11.80 -1.66
CA SER A 73 -14.10 11.18 -0.62
C SER A 73 -15.11 12.15 0.04
N PRO A 74 -14.72 13.35 0.51
CA PRO A 74 -15.67 14.31 1.08
C PRO A 74 -16.69 14.82 0.05
N PHE A 75 -16.26 14.97 -1.20
CA PHE A 75 -17.11 15.46 -2.30
C PHE A 75 -18.08 14.39 -2.82
N LEU A 76 -17.67 13.12 -2.85
CA LEU A 76 -18.51 11.95 -3.11
C LEU A 76 -19.65 11.86 -2.07
N ALA A 77 -19.31 11.99 -0.79
CA ALA A 77 -20.29 12.00 0.29
C ALA A 77 -21.28 13.18 0.17
N LEU A 78 -20.81 14.38 -0.17
CA LEU A 78 -21.65 15.56 -0.41
C LEU A 78 -22.55 15.39 -1.64
N ARG A 79 -22.06 14.77 -2.72
CA ARG A 79 -22.84 14.55 -3.94
C ARG A 79 -23.91 13.49 -3.75
N LEU A 80 -23.59 12.39 -3.08
CA LEU A 80 -24.58 11.37 -2.73
C LEU A 80 -25.70 11.97 -1.87
N ARG A 81 -25.39 12.88 -0.93
CA ARG A 81 -26.41 13.61 -0.16
C ARG A 81 -27.28 14.57 -1.00
N SER A 82 -26.78 15.05 -2.14
CA SER A 82 -27.52 15.94 -3.05
C SER A 82 -28.44 15.22 -4.04
N ILE A 83 -28.32 13.90 -4.16
CA ILE A 83 -29.24 13.08 -4.95
C ILE A 83 -30.51 12.92 -4.11
N HIS A 84 -31.61 13.56 -4.50
CA HIS A 84 -32.92 13.34 -3.89
C HIS A 84 -33.48 11.98 -4.32
N PRO A 85 -33.44 10.96 -3.45
CA PRO A 85 -33.97 9.64 -3.75
C PRO A 85 -35.50 9.75 -3.85
N LYS A 86 -36.07 9.20 -4.93
CA LYS A 86 -37.50 9.25 -5.21
C LYS A 86 -38.30 8.23 -4.39
N SER A 87 -37.63 7.36 -3.62
CA SER A 87 -38.27 6.36 -2.77
C SER A 87 -37.48 6.04 -1.51
N THR A 88 -38.18 5.53 -0.49
CA THR A 88 -37.60 5.01 0.77
C THR A 88 -36.63 3.84 0.55
N ARG A 89 -36.76 3.10 -0.56
CA ARG A 89 -35.82 2.04 -0.93
C ARG A 89 -34.48 2.63 -1.40
N GLN A 90 -34.52 3.65 -2.27
CA GLN A 90 -33.31 4.33 -2.75
C GLN A 90 -32.56 5.05 -1.61
N TRP A 91 -33.27 5.59 -0.61
CA TRP A 91 -32.63 6.12 0.61
C TRP A 91 -31.84 5.06 1.38
N ARG A 92 -32.39 3.85 1.53
CA ARG A 92 -31.71 2.73 2.21
C ARG A 92 -30.47 2.26 1.45
N ASP A 93 -30.59 2.11 0.14
CA ASP A 93 -29.47 1.68 -0.71
C ASP A 93 -28.33 2.73 -0.69
N MET A 94 -28.68 4.02 -0.69
CA MET A 94 -27.69 5.10 -0.61
C MET A 94 -27.01 5.17 0.77
N ALA A 95 -27.76 4.99 1.86
CA ALA A 95 -27.19 4.92 3.21
C ALA A 95 -26.21 3.74 3.35
N LYS A 96 -26.53 2.59 2.74
CA LYS A 96 -25.65 1.42 2.70
C LYS A 96 -24.35 1.73 1.96
N LEU A 97 -24.41 2.34 0.78
CA LEU A 97 -23.23 2.72 0.00
C LEU A 97 -22.34 3.74 0.74
N VAL A 98 -22.94 4.72 1.43
CA VAL A 98 -22.18 5.68 2.26
C VAL A 98 -21.49 4.98 3.41
N ALA A 99 -22.17 4.07 4.12
CA ALA A 99 -21.58 3.31 5.22
C ALA A 99 -20.44 2.39 4.73
N GLU A 100 -20.59 1.75 3.57
CA GLU A 100 -19.54 0.95 2.94
C GLU A 100 -18.33 1.83 2.57
N ALA A 101 -18.56 3.00 1.96
CA ALA A 101 -17.50 3.94 1.62
C ALA A 101 -16.77 4.47 2.87
N GLU A 102 -17.50 4.84 3.93
CA GLU A 102 -16.93 5.25 5.21
C GLU A 102 -16.10 4.14 5.84
N GLY A 103 -16.59 2.89 5.79
CA GLY A 103 -15.84 1.71 6.23
C GLY A 103 -14.51 1.54 5.49
N LEU A 104 -14.53 1.68 4.16
CA LEU A 104 -13.33 1.62 3.33
C LEU A 104 -12.35 2.77 3.62
N ILE A 105 -12.85 3.99 3.85
CA ILE A 105 -12.01 5.14 4.22
C ILE A 105 -11.34 4.92 5.57
N GLN A 106 -12.07 4.40 6.56
CA GLN A 106 -11.50 4.11 7.87
C GLN A 106 -10.46 2.99 7.80
N GLN A 107 -10.76 1.94 7.03
CA GLN A 107 -9.80 0.87 6.75
C GLN A 107 -8.55 1.41 6.03
N TRP A 108 -8.71 2.38 5.14
CA TRP A 108 -7.56 3.00 4.45
C TRP A 108 -6.74 3.86 5.41
N LYS A 109 -7.39 4.68 6.24
CA LYS A 109 -6.71 5.50 7.26
C LYS A 109 -5.97 4.66 8.30
N SER A 110 -6.42 3.43 8.54
CA SER A 110 -5.75 2.49 9.44
C SER A 110 -4.65 1.67 8.77
N ARG A 111 -4.38 1.86 7.46
CA ARG A 111 -3.30 1.15 6.79
C ARG A 111 -1.95 1.54 7.40
N PRO A 112 -1.07 0.55 7.65
CA PRO A 112 0.29 0.80 8.08
C PRO A 112 1.03 1.73 7.11
N GLN A 113 1.75 2.71 7.66
CA GLN A 113 2.52 3.67 6.88
C GLN A 113 3.83 3.04 6.39
N ARG A 114 4.21 3.26 5.14
CA ARG A 114 5.50 2.76 4.64
C ARG A 114 6.68 3.49 5.31
N PRO A 115 7.69 2.78 5.85
CA PRO A 115 8.89 3.43 6.37
C PRO A 115 9.70 4.12 5.27
N PRO A 116 10.44 5.19 5.60
CA PRO A 116 11.30 5.87 4.63
C PRO A 116 12.42 4.93 4.12
N ALA A 117 12.93 5.18 2.92
CA ALA A 117 14.08 4.41 2.43
C ALA A 117 15.32 4.62 3.32
N ALA A 118 16.12 3.59 3.50
CA ALA A 118 17.41 3.69 4.18
C ALA A 118 18.38 4.56 3.36
N SER A 119 19.05 5.49 4.03
CA SER A 119 20.10 6.30 3.39
C SER A 119 21.28 5.45 2.91
N ARG A 120 21.54 4.33 3.60
CA ARG A 120 22.53 3.33 3.22
C ARG A 120 22.13 1.96 3.75
N GLN A 121 22.23 0.95 2.88
CA GLN A 121 22.09 -0.45 3.27
C GLN A 121 23.47 -1.03 3.63
N LYS A 122 23.54 -1.79 4.71
CA LYS A 122 24.75 -2.47 5.19
C LYS A 122 24.74 -3.92 4.69
N THR A 123 25.93 -4.47 4.47
CA THR A 123 26.07 -5.90 4.16
C THR A 123 25.48 -6.75 5.29
N PRO A 124 24.78 -7.86 4.97
CA PRO A 124 24.30 -8.77 5.99
C PRO A 124 25.43 -9.28 6.87
N ARG A 125 25.17 -9.37 8.17
CA ARG A 125 26.13 -9.87 9.15
C ARG A 125 25.74 -11.26 9.60
N LEU A 126 26.63 -12.22 9.41
CA LEU A 126 26.50 -13.51 10.09
C LEU A 126 27.07 -13.41 11.50
N GLU A 127 26.46 -14.15 12.41
CA GLU A 127 27.07 -14.48 13.69
C GLU A 127 28.43 -15.16 13.45
N ASP A 128 29.41 -14.87 14.31
CA ASP A 128 30.79 -15.33 14.15
C ASP A 128 31.01 -16.80 14.53
N SER A 129 29.93 -17.54 14.80
CA SER A 129 29.99 -18.97 15.03
C SER A 129 30.29 -19.70 13.71
N GLY A 130 31.29 -20.59 13.72
CA GLY A 130 31.76 -21.31 12.53
C GLY A 130 30.66 -22.07 11.78
N HIS A 131 29.59 -22.46 12.48
CA HIS A 131 28.44 -23.16 11.92
C HIS A 131 27.63 -22.29 10.94
N MET A 132 27.45 -20.99 11.18
CA MET A 132 26.66 -20.13 10.29
C MET A 132 27.37 -19.80 8.96
N LYS A 133 28.71 -19.77 8.96
CA LYS A 133 29.52 -19.46 7.76
C LYS A 133 29.40 -20.52 6.66
N ALA A 134 29.01 -21.75 7.01
CA ALA A 134 28.79 -22.83 6.03
C ALA A 134 27.51 -22.64 5.20
N HIS A 135 26.56 -21.84 5.67
CA HIS A 135 25.22 -21.74 5.08
C HIS A 135 25.09 -20.54 4.13
N ARG A 136 25.70 -20.64 2.93
CA ARG A 136 25.65 -19.59 1.89
C ARG A 136 24.23 -19.18 1.48
N TRP A 137 23.25 -20.07 1.61
CA TRP A 137 21.85 -19.78 1.27
C TRP A 137 21.28 -18.65 2.14
N LEU A 138 21.66 -18.61 3.43
CA LEU A 138 21.15 -17.62 4.38
C LEU A 138 21.66 -16.22 4.05
N ILE A 139 22.95 -16.08 3.71
CA ILE A 139 23.51 -14.79 3.28
C ILE A 139 22.77 -14.30 2.04
N ARG A 140 22.62 -15.15 1.02
CA ARG A 140 21.94 -14.78 -0.23
C ARG A 140 20.51 -14.31 0.00
N LEU A 141 19.79 -14.98 0.89
CA LEU A 141 18.42 -14.60 1.22
C LEU A 141 18.39 -13.26 1.98
N MET A 142 19.28 -13.06 2.96
CA MET A 142 19.40 -11.78 3.66
C MET A 142 19.77 -10.62 2.71
N GLU A 143 20.64 -10.86 1.74
CA GLU A 143 21.00 -9.88 0.70
C GLU A 143 19.80 -9.58 -0.23
N ALA A 144 19.07 -10.62 -0.64
CA ALA A 144 17.87 -10.47 -1.47
C ALA A 144 16.78 -9.67 -0.75
N LEU A 145 16.52 -9.99 0.52
CA LEU A 145 15.58 -9.27 1.37
C LEU A 145 16.00 -7.80 1.50
N THR A 146 17.26 -7.54 1.86
CA THR A 146 17.76 -6.16 1.99
C THR A 146 17.60 -5.38 0.68
N ARG A 147 17.97 -5.98 -0.46
CA ARG A 147 17.87 -5.34 -1.78
C ARG A 147 16.42 -5.09 -2.21
N LYS A 148 15.50 -6.00 -1.88
CA LYS A 148 14.10 -5.91 -2.28
C LYS A 148 13.32 -4.86 -1.49
N HIS A 149 13.71 -4.62 -0.24
CA HIS A 149 13.00 -3.74 0.69
C HIS A 149 13.86 -2.51 1.04
N PRO A 150 13.66 -1.35 0.36
CA PRO A 150 14.54 -0.19 0.48
C PRO A 150 14.64 0.41 1.89
N TYR A 151 13.68 0.14 2.77
CA TYR A 151 13.67 0.61 4.16
C TYR A 151 14.47 -0.29 5.11
N VAL A 152 14.95 -1.45 4.64
CA VAL A 152 15.82 -2.33 5.43
C VAL A 152 17.24 -1.78 5.38
N VAL A 153 17.81 -1.55 6.57
CA VAL A 153 19.17 -1.06 6.78
C VAL A 153 20.15 -2.22 6.82
N GLN A 154 19.85 -3.28 7.58
CA GLN A 154 20.73 -4.44 7.75
C GLN A 154 19.98 -5.68 8.21
N CYS A 155 20.40 -6.85 7.72
CA CYS A 155 20.05 -8.14 8.30
C CYS A 155 21.24 -8.69 9.09
N ALA A 156 21.01 -9.14 10.33
CA ALA A 156 22.08 -9.68 11.18
C ALA A 156 21.64 -10.96 11.90
N SER A 157 22.26 -12.09 11.56
CA SER A 157 21.98 -13.36 12.24
C SER A 157 22.55 -13.39 13.64
N HIS A 158 21.88 -14.15 14.51
CA HIS A 158 22.26 -14.28 15.92
C HIS A 158 21.85 -15.61 16.55
N TYR A 159 21.27 -16.53 15.76
CA TYR A 159 20.87 -17.84 16.22
C TYR A 159 20.75 -18.80 15.03
N TYR A 160 21.18 -20.03 15.26
CA TYR A 160 21.06 -21.14 14.32
C TYR A 160 20.71 -22.42 15.09
N ASN A 161 19.79 -23.21 14.55
CA ASN A 161 19.39 -24.51 15.10
C ASN A 161 19.28 -25.54 13.97
N PRO A 162 20.06 -26.64 13.99
CA PRO A 162 20.02 -27.67 12.96
C PRO A 162 18.78 -28.57 12.99
N ASP A 163 17.93 -28.55 14.03
CA ASP A 163 16.92 -29.62 14.23
C ASP A 163 15.48 -29.10 14.41
N GLN A 164 15.16 -27.91 13.89
CA GLN A 164 13.79 -27.40 13.95
C GLN A 164 13.28 -26.96 12.58
N PRO A 165 12.24 -27.62 12.05
CA PRO A 165 11.45 -27.06 10.98
C PRO A 165 10.47 -26.03 11.58
N ASN A 166 10.83 -24.75 11.54
CA ASN A 166 9.90 -23.66 11.81
C ASN A 166 9.41 -23.03 10.50
N GLU A 167 8.23 -22.43 10.49
CA GLU A 167 7.78 -21.66 9.34
C GLU A 167 8.57 -20.36 9.16
N ASN A 168 8.78 -19.97 7.89
CA ASN A 168 9.36 -18.67 7.55
C ASN A 168 8.42 -17.56 8.01
N LYS A 169 8.88 -16.72 8.94
CA LYS A 169 8.07 -15.60 9.44
C LYS A 169 8.92 -14.46 9.97
N VAL A 170 8.43 -13.25 9.78
CA VAL A 170 8.88 -12.05 10.48
C VAL A 170 7.91 -11.74 11.60
N ARG A 171 8.44 -11.36 12.76
CA ARG A 171 7.64 -10.91 13.90
C ARG A 171 8.28 -9.69 14.56
N ARG A 172 7.49 -8.96 15.34
CA ARG A 172 8.01 -8.01 16.32
C ARG A 172 8.72 -8.70 17.48
N SER A 173 9.79 -8.06 17.94
CA SER A 173 10.54 -8.39 19.13
C SER A 173 10.83 -7.11 19.92
N SER A 174 11.36 -7.25 21.13
CA SER A 174 11.81 -6.10 21.94
C SER A 174 12.96 -5.30 21.29
N ARG A 175 13.59 -5.84 20.24
CA ARG A 175 14.71 -5.22 19.52
C ARG A 175 14.35 -4.86 18.07
N GLY A 176 13.07 -4.69 17.76
CA GLY A 176 12.58 -4.42 16.40
C GLY A 176 12.10 -5.70 15.72
N LEU A 177 12.37 -5.85 14.43
CA LEU A 177 11.91 -7.00 13.66
C LEU A 177 12.89 -8.17 13.73
N GLU A 178 12.33 -9.36 13.86
CA GLU A 178 13.07 -10.62 13.87
C GLU A 178 12.45 -11.58 12.85
N ALA A 179 13.30 -12.12 11.98
CA ALA A 179 12.92 -13.17 11.05
C ALA A 179 13.40 -14.52 11.54
N THR A 180 12.54 -15.52 11.38
CA THR A 180 12.86 -16.94 11.47
C THR A 180 12.79 -17.50 10.06
N LEU A 181 13.85 -18.17 9.62
CA LEU A 181 13.89 -18.86 8.34
C LEU A 181 14.25 -20.32 8.53
N SER A 182 13.58 -21.18 7.78
CA SER A 182 13.85 -22.60 7.72
C SER A 182 13.95 -23.05 6.28
N ASN A 183 14.88 -23.96 6.02
CA ASN A 183 14.96 -24.68 4.75
C ASN A 183 14.51 -26.15 4.89
N GLY A 184 13.80 -26.48 5.99
CA GLY A 184 13.38 -27.84 6.32
C GLY A 184 14.46 -28.71 6.99
N THR A 185 15.73 -28.30 6.92
CA THR A 185 16.87 -28.98 7.56
C THR A 185 17.53 -28.18 8.66
N CYS A 186 17.24 -26.89 8.76
CA CYS A 186 17.76 -26.02 9.82
C CYS A 186 16.91 -24.76 9.91
N THR A 187 16.89 -24.14 11.09
CA THR A 187 16.32 -22.82 11.34
C THR A 187 17.43 -21.82 11.64
N ALA A 188 17.36 -20.64 11.02
CA ALA A 188 18.15 -19.47 11.40
C ALA A 188 17.24 -18.34 11.86
N LYS A 189 17.70 -17.56 12.84
CA LYS A 189 17.06 -16.28 13.20
C LYS A 189 18.00 -15.12 12.97
N PHE A 190 17.46 -14.03 12.45
CA PHE A 190 18.18 -12.78 12.27
C PHE A 190 17.31 -11.59 12.59
N ARG A 191 17.98 -10.53 13.04
CA ARG A 191 17.35 -9.22 13.24
C ARG A 191 17.32 -8.49 11.91
N ILE A 192 16.25 -7.74 11.71
CA ILE A 192 16.08 -6.85 10.57
C ILE A 192 16.07 -5.43 11.14
N GLU A 193 17.18 -4.72 10.93
CA GLU A 193 17.29 -3.29 11.21
C GLU A 193 16.56 -2.53 10.10
N THR A 194 15.58 -1.70 10.46
CA THR A 194 14.80 -0.88 9.52
C THR A 194 14.88 0.59 9.91
N THR A 195 14.46 1.45 8.98
CA THR A 195 14.27 2.89 9.22
C THR A 195 12.96 3.24 9.93
N ALA A 196 12.12 2.25 10.25
CA ALA A 196 10.84 2.48 10.89
C ALA A 196 11.03 3.12 12.26
N THR A 197 10.36 4.24 12.50
CA THR A 197 10.39 5.01 13.74
C THR A 197 9.07 4.96 14.50
N THR A 198 7.99 4.61 13.81
CA THR A 198 6.64 4.50 14.39
C THR A 198 6.13 3.07 14.40
N ASN A 199 5.14 2.78 15.24
CA ASN A 199 4.48 1.48 15.23
C ASN A 199 3.79 1.20 13.89
N SER A 200 3.18 2.19 13.26
CA SER A 200 2.55 2.04 11.95
C SER A 200 3.57 1.64 10.87
N GLU A 201 4.78 2.20 10.92
CA GLU A 201 5.88 1.82 10.02
C GLU A 201 6.41 0.41 10.26
N LEU A 202 6.49 0.00 11.53
CA LEU A 202 6.85 -1.37 11.88
C LEU A 202 5.79 -2.38 11.43
N ASP A 203 4.50 -2.04 11.50
CA ASP A 203 3.40 -2.90 11.04
C ASP A 203 3.49 -3.10 9.52
N TYR A 204 3.77 -2.02 8.79
CA TYR A 204 3.96 -2.08 7.35
C TYR A 204 5.13 -3.01 7.00
N ALA A 205 6.29 -2.79 7.64
CA ALA A 205 7.48 -3.57 7.38
C ALA A 205 7.27 -5.05 7.71
N GLU A 206 6.62 -5.38 8.83
CA GLU A 206 6.29 -6.75 9.19
C GLU A 206 5.38 -7.43 8.16
N GLN A 207 4.33 -6.75 7.71
CA GLN A 207 3.40 -7.28 6.70
C GLN A 207 4.08 -7.47 5.33
N ASP A 208 4.81 -6.45 4.86
CA ASP A 208 5.51 -6.48 3.57
C ASP A 208 6.60 -7.57 3.54
N LEU A 209 7.38 -7.72 4.61
CA LEU A 209 8.41 -8.76 4.72
C LEU A 209 7.81 -10.17 4.80
N ASN A 210 6.73 -10.37 5.56
CA ASN A 210 6.04 -11.66 5.60
C ASN A 210 5.45 -12.03 4.23
N GLY A 211 4.82 -11.07 3.55
CA GLY A 211 4.29 -11.26 2.20
C GLY A 211 5.38 -11.64 1.21
N TRP A 212 6.58 -11.05 1.31
CA TRP A 212 7.71 -11.45 0.48
C TRP A 212 8.20 -12.86 0.80
N LEU A 213 8.37 -13.19 2.09
CA LEU A 213 8.88 -14.50 2.55
C LEU A 213 7.97 -15.68 2.18
N GLN A 214 6.66 -15.49 2.19
CA GLN A 214 5.70 -16.53 1.79
C GLN A 214 5.76 -16.86 0.29
N ASN A 215 6.36 -15.98 -0.52
CA ASN A 215 6.50 -16.12 -1.96
C ASN A 215 7.94 -16.52 -2.38
N GLN A 216 8.81 -16.90 -1.42
CA GLN A 216 10.15 -17.44 -1.69
C GLN A 216 10.15 -18.96 -1.64
#